data_AF-Q53VM7-F1
#
_entry.id   AF-Q53VM7-F1
#
_cell.length_a   1.000
_cell.length_b   1.000
_cell.length_c   1.000
_cell.angle_alpha   90.00
_cell.angle_beta   90.00
_cell.angle_gamma   90.00
#
_symmetry.space_group_name_H-M   'P 1'
#
loop_
_entity.id
_entity.type
_entity.pdbx_description
1 polymer ?
#
loop_
_entity_poly.entity_id
_entity_poly.type
_entity_poly.pdbx_seq_one_letter_code
_entity_poly.pdbx_strand_id
1 'polypeptide(L)'
;EMTQEQLLDSFHLMATSSEDLPILWNAINNYESMKALEATDIKKWKEPCQRELYKVLDRLAREQQKAGDRLYKFYLPNCNKNGFYHSKQCETSLEGEPGLCWCVYPWSGKKILGSTAVRGDPKCHQYFNSQN
;
A
#
# COMPACT_ATOMS: atom_id res chain seq x y z
N GLU A 1 -22.55 0.87 -0.53
CA GLU A 1 -21.84 0.13 -1.60
C GLU A 1 -20.72 1.04 -2.10
N MET A 2 -19.46 0.62 -1.97
CA MET A 2 -18.29 1.42 -2.35
C MET A 2 -17.72 0.80 -3.63
N THR A 3 -17.46 1.61 -4.65
CA THR A 3 -16.96 1.09 -5.94
C THR A 3 -15.48 0.73 -5.85
N GLN A 4 -15.00 -0.11 -6.78
CA GLN A 4 -13.59 -0.49 -6.90
C GLN A 4 -12.67 0.74 -7.05
N GLU A 5 -13.10 1.74 -7.81
CA GLU A 5 -12.39 3.02 -7.97
C GLU A 5 -12.37 3.82 -6.67
N GLN A 6 -13.48 3.88 -5.93
CA GLN A 6 -13.56 4.55 -4.62
C GLN A 6 -12.71 3.85 -3.55
N LEU A 7 -12.61 2.52 -3.61
CA LEU A 7 -11.74 1.74 -2.75
C LEU A 7 -10.26 2.03 -3.07
N LEU A 8 -9.88 2.02 -4.36
CA LEU A 8 -8.52 2.34 -4.79
C LEU A 8 -8.12 3.78 -4.48
N ASP A 9 -9.03 4.75 -4.67
CA ASP A 9 -8.82 6.15 -4.28
C ASP A 9 -8.67 6.31 -2.77
N SER A 10 -9.45 5.56 -1.97
CA SER A 10 -9.30 5.55 -0.51
C SER A 10 -7.93 5.04 -0.07
N PHE A 11 -7.32 4.13 -0.83
CA PHE A 11 -5.98 3.59 -0.55
C PHE A 11 -4.84 4.43 -1.18
N HIS A 12 -5.13 5.29 -2.15
CA HIS A 12 -4.17 6.27 -2.68
C HIS A 12 -3.89 7.42 -1.70
N LEU A 13 -4.78 7.63 -0.73
CA LEU A 13 -4.54 8.48 0.42
C LEU A 13 -3.58 7.74 1.35
N MET A 14 -2.26 7.95 1.17
CA MET A 14 -1.32 7.65 2.26
C MET A 14 -1.88 8.33 3.51
N ALA A 15 -2.29 7.55 4.52
CA ALA A 15 -2.83 8.08 5.76
C ALA A 15 -1.79 9.04 6.35
N THR A 16 -2.05 10.34 6.23
CA THR A 16 -1.12 11.40 6.63
C THR A 16 -1.38 11.84 8.06
N SER A 17 -2.45 11.35 8.69
CA SER A 17 -2.85 11.72 10.04
C SER A 17 -3.59 10.58 10.77
N SER A 18 -3.66 10.68 12.10
CA SER A 18 -4.43 9.79 12.97
C SER A 18 -5.95 9.82 12.72
N GLU A 19 -6.44 10.83 11.99
CA GLU A 19 -7.87 11.00 11.67
C GLU A 19 -8.31 10.12 10.49
N ASP A 20 -7.36 9.62 9.67
CA ASP A 20 -7.62 8.74 8.53
C ASP A 20 -7.76 7.25 8.95
N LEU A 21 -7.48 6.91 10.21
CA LEU A 21 -7.53 5.54 10.74
C LEU A 21 -8.88 4.85 10.54
N PRO A 22 -10.03 5.47 10.90
CA PRO A 22 -11.33 4.83 10.75
C PRO A 22 -11.66 4.61 9.27
N ILE A 23 -11.22 5.51 8.38
CA ILE A 23 -11.46 5.41 6.94
C ILE A 23 -10.69 4.22 6.36
N LEU A 24 -9.42 4.08 6.73
CA LEU A 24 -8.59 2.97 6.27
C LEU A 24 -9.12 1.62 6.78
N TRP A 25 -9.50 1.53 8.06
CA TRP A 25 -10.06 0.29 8.60
C TRP A 25 -11.44 -0.03 8.06
N ASN A 26 -12.27 0.98 7.79
CA ASN A 26 -13.54 0.78 7.09
C ASN A 26 -13.31 0.28 5.66
N ALA A 27 -12.30 0.79 4.95
CA ALA A 27 -11.96 0.30 3.61
C ALA A 27 -11.47 -1.16 3.66
N ILE A 28 -10.64 -1.53 4.63
CA ILE A 28 -10.15 -2.91 4.83
C ILE A 28 -11.29 -3.86 5.22
N ASN A 29 -12.20 -3.45 6.09
CA ASN A 29 -13.36 -4.26 6.46
C ASN A 29 -14.32 -4.45 5.27
N ASN A 30 -14.51 -3.42 4.44
CA ASN A 30 -15.31 -3.51 3.22
C ASN A 30 -14.63 -4.34 2.13
N TYR A 31 -13.30 -4.43 2.12
CA TYR A 31 -12.56 -5.28 1.17
C TYR A 31 -12.97 -6.76 1.29
N GLU A 32 -13.15 -7.30 2.49
CA GLU A 32 -13.62 -8.69 2.69
C GLU A 32 -15.02 -8.90 2.10
N SER A 33 -15.92 -7.91 2.23
CA SER A 33 -17.25 -7.93 1.62
C SER A 33 -17.22 -7.88 0.09
N MET A 34 -16.28 -7.13 -0.51
CA MET A 34 -16.10 -7.07 -1.98
C MET A 34 -15.42 -8.33 -2.53
N LYS A 35 -14.47 -8.90 -1.81
CA LYS A 35 -13.75 -10.12 -2.21
C LYS A 35 -14.70 -11.30 -2.44
N ALA A 36 -15.79 -11.38 -1.68
CA ALA A 36 -16.84 -12.38 -1.85
C ALA A 36 -17.61 -12.24 -3.19
N LEU A 37 -17.67 -11.03 -3.75
CA LEU A 37 -18.33 -10.75 -5.05
C LEU A 37 -17.36 -10.89 -6.24
N GLU A 38 -16.05 -10.74 -6.04
CA GLU A 38 -15.04 -10.65 -7.12
C GLU A 38 -14.03 -11.82 -7.18
N ALA A 39 -14.33 -12.97 -6.56
CA ALA A 39 -13.43 -14.14 -6.57
C ALA A 39 -13.07 -14.65 -7.99
N THR A 40 -13.81 -14.25 -9.02
CA THR A 40 -13.55 -14.55 -10.44
C THR A 40 -12.61 -13.55 -11.14
N ASP A 41 -12.42 -12.33 -10.63
CA ASP A 41 -11.67 -11.25 -11.29
C ASP A 41 -10.27 -11.00 -10.70
N ILE A 42 -9.87 -11.73 -9.65
CA ILE A 42 -8.50 -11.69 -9.09
C ILE A 42 -7.43 -12.06 -10.14
N LYS A 43 -7.83 -12.78 -11.21
CA LYS A 43 -6.98 -13.12 -12.35
C LYS A 43 -6.78 -11.96 -13.35
N LYS A 44 -7.54 -10.87 -13.27
CA LYS A 44 -7.49 -9.72 -14.18
C LYS A 44 -6.51 -8.63 -13.75
N TRP A 45 -6.11 -8.60 -12.48
CA TRP A 45 -5.05 -7.70 -11.98
C TRP A 45 -3.70 -8.14 -12.54
N LYS A 46 -3.34 -7.62 -13.72
CA LYS A 46 -2.12 -8.00 -14.44
C LYS A 46 -0.89 -7.42 -13.76
N GLU A 47 -1.04 -6.28 -13.10
CA GLU A 47 0.08 -5.44 -12.72
C GLU A 47 0.60 -5.78 -11.31
N PRO A 48 1.93 -5.76 -11.13
CA PRO A 48 2.57 -6.45 -10.03
C PRO A 48 2.33 -5.79 -8.67
N CYS A 49 2.14 -4.46 -8.61
CA CYS A 49 1.87 -3.77 -7.34
C CYS A 49 0.43 -3.98 -6.90
N GLN A 50 -0.53 -3.81 -7.81
CA GLN A 50 -1.95 -3.98 -7.48
C GLN A 50 -2.25 -5.41 -6.99
N ARG A 51 -1.63 -6.41 -7.61
CA ARG A 51 -1.72 -7.79 -7.14
C ARG A 51 -1.14 -7.99 -5.75
N GLU A 52 -0.04 -7.32 -5.41
CA GLU A 52 0.52 -7.37 -4.05
C GLU A 52 -0.38 -6.64 -3.06
N LEU A 53 -0.87 -5.45 -3.41
CA LEU A 53 -1.77 -4.64 -2.61
C LEU A 53 -2.96 -5.45 -2.11
N TYR A 54 -3.66 -6.16 -3.00
CA TYR A 54 -4.78 -7.01 -2.61
C TYR A 54 -4.41 -8.16 -1.67
N LYS A 55 -3.23 -8.78 -1.86
CA LYS A 55 -2.75 -9.82 -0.93
C LYS A 55 -2.44 -9.25 0.44
N VAL A 56 -1.89 -8.04 0.50
CA VAL A 56 -1.60 -7.34 1.75
C VAL A 56 -2.90 -6.96 2.45
N LEU A 57 -3.87 -6.39 1.73
CA LEU A 57 -5.19 -6.05 2.28
C LEU A 57 -5.91 -7.27 2.87
N ASP A 58 -5.89 -8.39 2.14
CA ASP A 58 -6.43 -9.66 2.60
C ASP A 58 -5.77 -10.14 3.90
N ARG A 59 -4.44 -10.00 4.01
CA ARG A 59 -3.72 -10.34 5.23
C ARG A 59 -4.09 -9.42 6.39
N LEU A 60 -4.13 -8.10 6.15
CA LEU A 60 -4.43 -7.10 7.18
C LEU A 60 -5.86 -7.25 7.71
N ALA A 61 -6.84 -7.51 6.85
CA ALA A 61 -8.23 -7.74 7.25
C ALA A 61 -8.36 -8.93 8.22
N ARG A 62 -7.68 -10.04 7.93
CA ARG A 62 -7.64 -11.23 8.80
C ARG A 62 -6.92 -10.97 10.11
N GLU A 63 -5.81 -10.23 10.07
CA GLU A 63 -5.01 -9.93 11.26
C GLU A 63 -5.78 -9.03 12.22
N GLN A 64 -6.53 -8.04 11.73
CA GLN A 64 -7.43 -7.24 12.56
C GLN A 64 -8.54 -8.04 13.22
N GLN A 65 -9.14 -8.99 12.51
CA GLN A 65 -10.21 -9.80 13.09
C GLN A 65 -9.70 -10.67 14.26
N LYS A 66 -8.41 -11.03 14.25
CA LYS A 66 -7.77 -11.85 15.28
C LYS A 66 -7.11 -11.04 16.39
N ALA A 67 -6.53 -9.89 16.04
CA ALA A 67 -5.89 -8.99 16.97
C ALA A 67 -6.93 -7.99 17.48
N GLY A 68 -7.36 -8.14 18.73
CA GLY A 68 -8.06 -7.06 19.44
C GLY A 68 -7.20 -5.79 19.56
N ASP A 69 -5.90 -5.88 19.29
CA ASP A 69 -4.95 -4.77 19.20
C ASP A 69 -4.84 -4.22 17.77
N ARG A 70 -4.91 -2.89 17.66
CA ARG A 70 -4.78 -2.15 16.40
C ARG A 70 -3.35 -2.28 15.87
N LEU A 71 -3.18 -2.60 14.59
CA LEU A 71 -1.86 -2.60 13.96
C LEU A 71 -1.40 -1.15 13.77
N TYR A 72 -0.45 -0.69 14.58
CA TYR A 72 0.01 0.70 14.54
C TYR A 72 1.04 0.99 13.42
N LYS A 73 1.71 -0.05 12.92
CA LYS A 73 2.72 0.04 11.85
C LYS A 73 2.61 -1.17 10.93
N PHE A 74 2.51 -0.94 9.63
CA PHE A 74 2.43 -2.00 8.62
C PHE A 74 2.84 -1.48 7.25
N TYR A 75 3.12 -2.39 6.31
CA TYR A 75 3.41 -2.01 4.93
C TYR A 75 2.15 -2.14 4.08
N LEU A 76 1.82 -1.09 3.33
CA LEU A 76 0.82 -1.09 2.26
C LEU A 76 1.52 -0.65 0.96
N PRO A 77 1.58 -1.49 -0.09
CA PRO A 77 2.25 -1.14 -1.34
C PRO A 77 1.68 0.13 -1.96
N ASN A 78 2.53 1.14 -2.18
CA ASN A 78 2.15 2.36 -2.86
C ASN A 78 2.18 2.15 -4.37
N CYS A 79 1.01 1.90 -4.95
CA CYS A 79 0.84 1.68 -6.38
C CYS A 79 0.49 2.98 -7.11
N ASN A 80 0.94 3.12 -8.35
CA ASN A 80 0.46 4.15 -9.25
C ASN A 80 -0.83 3.71 -9.96
N LYS A 81 -1.46 4.64 -10.68
CA LYS A 81 -2.71 4.40 -11.43
C LYS A 81 -2.62 3.27 -12.48
N ASN A 82 -1.42 2.91 -12.92
CA ASN A 82 -1.20 1.83 -13.88
C ASN A 82 -0.96 0.49 -13.16
N GLY A 83 -1.14 0.39 -11.84
CA GLY A 83 -0.95 -0.83 -11.06
C GLY A 83 0.52 -1.25 -10.83
N PHE A 84 1.47 -0.36 -11.15
CA PHE A 84 2.90 -0.53 -10.87
C PHE A 84 3.32 0.20 -9.59
N TYR A 85 4.52 -0.08 -9.08
CA TYR A 85 5.00 0.55 -7.85
C TYR A 85 5.40 2.00 -8.08
N HIS A 86 5.08 2.88 -7.13
CA HIS A 86 5.84 4.12 -6.99
C HIS A 86 7.27 3.81 -6.57
N SER A 87 8.24 4.61 -7.05
CA SER A 87 9.65 4.40 -6.74
C SER A 87 9.95 4.55 -5.24
N LYS A 88 9.20 5.39 -4.53
CA LYS A 88 9.21 5.50 -3.07
C LYS A 88 8.13 4.62 -2.48
N GLN A 89 8.52 3.70 -1.60
CA GLN A 89 7.64 2.88 -0.77
C GLN A 89 7.86 3.26 0.69
N CYS A 90 6.80 3.18 1.50
CA CYS A 90 6.85 3.54 2.91
C CYS A 90 6.04 2.57 3.75
N GLU A 91 6.45 2.35 4.98
CA GLU A 91 5.56 1.84 6.02
C GLU A 91 4.46 2.88 6.31
N THR A 92 3.25 2.39 6.52
CA THR A 92 2.15 3.14 7.12
C THR A 92 2.36 3.13 8.63
N SER A 93 2.34 4.32 9.24
CA SER A 93 2.48 4.52 10.68
C SER A 93 1.30 5.34 11.19
N LEU A 94 0.62 4.81 12.20
CA LEU A 94 -0.62 5.36 12.75
C LEU A 94 -0.39 6.25 13.98
N GLU A 95 0.85 6.35 14.46
CA GLU A 95 1.24 7.07 15.69
C GLU A 95 1.81 8.47 15.39
N GLY A 96 1.62 8.99 14.17
CA GLY A 96 2.15 10.30 13.75
C GLY A 96 3.66 10.32 13.47
N GLU A 97 4.39 9.27 13.85
CA GLU A 97 5.79 9.07 13.47
C GLU A 97 5.92 8.77 11.96
N PRO A 98 6.85 9.41 11.23
CA PRO A 98 7.08 9.08 9.83
C PRO A 98 7.46 7.60 9.66
N GLY A 99 6.76 6.92 8.75
CA GLY A 99 7.07 5.55 8.37
C GLY A 99 8.47 5.42 7.78
N LEU A 100 9.05 4.22 7.89
CA LEU A 100 10.30 3.91 7.21
C LEU A 100 10.03 3.84 5.70
N CYS A 101 10.75 4.62 4.91
CA CYS A 101 10.63 4.68 3.46
C CYS A 101 11.89 4.18 2.76
N TRP A 102 11.74 3.52 1.61
CA TRP A 102 12.82 2.99 0.77
C TRP A 102 12.51 3.14 -0.71
N CYS A 103 13.52 2.92 -1.55
CA CYS A 103 13.38 2.99 -2.99
C CYS A 103 13.26 1.62 -3.64
N VAL A 104 12.34 1.48 -4.58
CA VAL A 104 12.09 0.25 -5.35
C VAL A 104 12.08 0.51 -6.85
N TYR A 105 12.30 -0.54 -7.64
CA TYR A 105 12.09 -0.51 -9.08
C TYR A 105 10.59 -0.55 -9.42
N PRO A 106 10.05 0.44 -10.17
CA PRO A 106 8.61 0.54 -10.44
C PRO A 106 7.96 -0.71 -11.04
N TRP A 107 8.69 -1.46 -11.87
CA TRP A 107 8.17 -2.64 -12.55
C TRP A 107 8.13 -3.91 -11.69
N SER A 108 8.84 -3.95 -10.55
CA SER A 108 8.99 -5.19 -9.76
C SER A 108 8.76 -5.03 -8.27
N GLY A 109 8.81 -3.82 -7.73
CA GLY A 109 8.73 -3.58 -6.29
C GLY A 109 9.99 -3.99 -5.53
N LYS A 110 11.01 -4.53 -6.21
CA LYS A 110 12.28 -4.89 -5.58
C LYS A 110 13.03 -3.64 -5.15
N LYS A 111 13.54 -3.67 -3.92
CA LYS A 111 14.39 -2.60 -3.38
C LYS A 111 15.61 -2.39 -4.28
N ILE A 112 15.92 -1.11 -4.57
CA ILE A 112 17.10 -0.74 -5.35
C ILE A 112 18.34 -1.00 -4.49
N LEU A 113 19.31 -1.72 -5.05
CA LEU A 113 20.58 -1.98 -4.37
C LEU A 113 21.31 -0.67 -4.09
N GLY A 114 21.87 -0.54 -2.88
CA GLY A 114 22.51 0.69 -2.42
C GLY A 114 21.56 1.77 -1.90
N SER A 115 20.24 1.63 -2.11
CA SER A 115 19.27 2.56 -1.52
C SER A 115 19.09 2.32 -0.01
N THR A 116 19.21 3.40 0.77
CA THR A 116 18.99 3.38 2.21
C THR A 116 17.51 3.53 2.55
N ALA A 117 17.07 2.87 3.62
CA ALA A 117 15.75 3.11 4.19
C ALA A 117 15.86 4.24 5.23
N VAL A 118 14.98 5.23 5.16
CA VAL A 118 14.99 6.42 6.04
C VAL A 118 13.58 6.75 6.50
N ARG A 119 13.43 7.38 7.67
CA ARG A 119 12.15 7.98 8.06
C ARG A 119 12.01 9.32 7.33
N GLY A 120 11.08 9.40 6.37
CA GLY A 120 10.92 10.57 5.50
C GLY A 120 11.25 10.28 4.02
N ASP A 121 11.85 11.24 3.30
CA ASP A 121 12.10 11.11 1.86
C ASP A 121 13.46 10.43 1.55
N PRO A 122 13.49 9.21 0.96
CA PRO A 122 14.71 8.53 0.52
C PRO A 122 15.32 9.10 -0.78
N LYS A 123 14.76 10.19 -1.34
CA LYS A 123 15.24 10.86 -2.55
C LYS A 123 15.38 9.91 -3.74
N CYS A 124 14.35 9.12 -4.03
CA CYS A 124 14.46 8.02 -5.02
C CYS A 124 14.80 8.46 -6.44
N HIS A 125 14.56 9.73 -6.81
CA HIS A 125 14.92 10.27 -8.13
C HIS A 125 16.42 10.10 -8.46
N GLN A 126 17.31 10.13 -7.45
CA GLN A 126 18.75 10.01 -7.65
C GLN A 126 19.17 8.67 -8.29
N TYR A 127 18.38 7.60 -8.09
CA TYR A 127 18.69 6.26 -8.62
C TYR A 127 18.21 6.05 -10.06
N PHE A 128 17.41 6.98 -10.59
CA PHE A 128 16.86 6.92 -11.95
C PHE A 128 17.44 7.99 -12.88
N ASN A 129 18.12 9.00 -12.32
CA ASN A 129 18.72 10.11 -13.07
C ASN A 129 20.12 9.79 -13.65
N SER A 130 20.60 8.55 -13.56
CA SER A 130 21.91 8.13 -14.11
C SER A 130 21.88 7.70 -15.58
N GLN A 131 20.90 8.17 -16.36
CA GLN A 131 20.72 7.86 -17.79
C GLN A 131 20.92 9.10 -18.69
N ASN A 132 21.87 9.98 -18.34
CA ASN A 132 22.38 11.02 -19.24
C ASN A 132 23.85 10.77 -19.55
#